data_AF-A0AAJ5F435-F1
#
_entry.id   AF-A0AAJ5F435-F1
#
_cell.length_a   1.000
_cell.length_b   1.000
_cell.length_c   1.000
_cell.angle_alpha   90.00
_cell.angle_beta   90.00
_cell.angle_gamma   90.00
#
_symmetry.space_group_name_H-M   'P 1'
#
loop_
_entity.id
_entity.type
_entity.pdbx_description
1 polymer ?
#
loop_
_entity_poly.entity_id
_entity_poly.type
_entity_poly.pdbx_seq_one_letter_code
_entity_poly.pdbx_strand_id
1 'polypeptide(L)'
;MLALLLVAAASTLPVPPTPQVEITFPDAAPVTVTGPENSAQNAEYPWTHQQTLMSPRGDAAAVRFCWQMSKYGSCQVDLARPGQPVLELKNSNVTRLLWTADGKYLIGAGENTVRLWNLTGGSRAAVPRPFLGGKQQSVSHIGRLWLRDGDLCVAMNSEVFGPNGGYATGQLMTTTRYALPILKPLEIVTLPAREGQEAPCHMPQT
;
A
#
# COMPACT_ATOMS: atom_id res chain seq x y z
N MET A 1 25.28 34.28 46.38
CA MET A 1 24.21 33.71 45.53
C MET A 1 24.87 33.10 44.30
N LEU A 2 25.09 31.79 44.30
CA LEU A 2 25.49 31.05 43.09
C LEU A 2 24.21 30.73 42.31
N ALA A 3 24.07 31.29 41.10
CA ALA A 3 23.01 30.89 40.19
C ALA A 3 23.42 29.56 39.52
N LEU A 4 22.75 28.48 39.89
CA LEU A 4 22.88 27.18 39.26
C LEU A 4 22.14 27.24 37.91
N LEU A 5 22.87 27.35 36.81
CA LEU A 5 22.31 27.17 35.46
C LEU A 5 21.98 25.70 35.28
N LEU A 6 20.71 25.33 35.40
CA LEU A 6 20.23 24.05 34.88
C LEU A 6 20.29 24.12 33.35
N VAL A 7 21.32 23.51 32.77
CA VAL A 7 21.29 23.11 31.37
C VAL A 7 20.30 21.94 31.30
N ALA A 8 19.12 22.18 30.73
CA ALA A 8 18.24 21.09 30.36
C ALA A 8 18.99 20.21 29.35
N ALA A 9 19.39 19.02 29.77
CA ALA A 9 19.91 18.03 28.84
C ALA A 9 18.77 17.71 27.86
N ALA A 10 18.91 18.17 26.61
CA ALA A 10 18.06 17.69 25.54
C ALA A 10 18.28 16.17 25.45
N SER A 11 17.30 15.39 25.87
CA SER A 11 17.33 13.94 25.72
C SER A 11 17.30 13.61 24.23
N THR A 12 18.48 13.42 23.64
CA THR A 12 18.59 12.84 22.30
C THR A 12 18.19 11.38 22.43
N LEU A 13 17.00 11.02 21.92
CA LEU A 13 16.61 9.62 21.81
C LEU A 13 17.74 8.83 21.12
N PRO A 14 18.07 7.62 21.60
CA PRO A 14 19.06 6.79 20.92
C PRO A 14 18.58 6.49 19.49
N VAL A 15 19.49 6.56 18.52
CA VAL A 15 19.17 6.26 17.12
C VAL A 15 18.86 4.76 16.99
N PRO A 16 17.64 4.37 16.59
CA PRO A 16 17.31 2.96 16.36
C PRO A 16 18.16 2.41 15.21
N PRO A 17 18.48 1.10 15.20
CA PRO A 17 19.20 0.51 14.08
C PRO A 17 18.36 0.54 12.79
N THR A 18 19.04 0.53 11.65
CA THR A 18 18.39 0.32 10.35
C THR A 18 17.72 -1.06 10.33
N PRO A 19 16.41 -1.15 9.99
CA PRO A 19 15.70 -2.43 10.01
C PRO A 19 16.27 -3.36 8.94
N GLN A 20 16.52 -4.61 9.32
CA GLN A 20 16.99 -5.67 8.43
C GLN A 20 16.12 -6.90 8.60
N VAL A 21 15.84 -7.60 7.50
CA VAL A 21 15.04 -8.82 7.48
C VAL A 21 15.78 -9.86 6.64
N GLU A 22 16.06 -11.02 7.22
CA GLU A 22 16.58 -12.16 6.47
C GLU A 22 15.42 -12.99 5.91
N ILE A 23 15.44 -13.21 4.59
CA ILE A 23 14.41 -13.97 3.88
C ILE A 23 14.98 -15.32 3.48
N THR A 24 14.37 -16.39 3.97
CA THR A 24 14.71 -17.76 3.55
C THR A 24 13.84 -18.17 2.37
N PHE A 25 14.49 -18.73 1.35
CA PHE A 25 13.84 -19.28 0.15
C PHE A 25 14.05 -20.79 0.10
N PRO A 26 13.10 -21.57 -0.47
CA PRO A 26 13.32 -22.98 -0.73
C PRO A 26 14.55 -23.19 -1.60
N ASP A 27 15.43 -24.10 -1.19
CA ASP A 27 16.62 -24.55 -1.95
C ASP A 27 17.58 -23.44 -2.39
N ALA A 28 17.60 -22.31 -1.68
CA ALA A 28 18.49 -21.20 -2.01
C ALA A 28 19.07 -20.51 -0.76
N ALA A 29 20.18 -19.79 -0.96
CA ALA A 29 20.77 -18.99 0.10
C ALA A 29 19.80 -17.89 0.57
N PRO A 30 19.75 -17.59 1.88
CA PRO A 30 18.96 -16.49 2.40
C PRO A 30 19.36 -15.14 1.79
N VAL A 31 18.40 -14.22 1.69
CA VAL A 31 18.62 -12.85 1.22
C VAL A 31 18.31 -11.88 2.35
N THR A 32 19.29 -11.08 2.75
CA THR A 32 19.09 -9.98 3.70
C THR A 32 18.56 -8.75 2.97
N VAL A 33 17.41 -8.26 3.43
CA VAL A 33 16.80 -7.01 2.98
C VAL A 33 17.02 -5.94 4.04
N THR A 34 17.74 -4.89 3.68
CA THR A 34 17.97 -3.73 4.53
C THR A 34 17.02 -2.62 4.12
N GLY A 35 16.16 -2.19 5.05
CA GLY A 35 15.24 -1.08 4.82
C GLY A 35 15.91 0.29 4.96
N PRO A 36 15.12 1.37 4.94
CA PRO A 36 15.64 2.74 5.04
C PRO A 36 16.37 3.01 6.36
N GLU A 37 17.41 3.84 6.31
CA GLU A 37 18.23 4.19 7.47
C GLU A 37 17.44 4.96 8.54
N ASN A 38 17.70 4.63 9.80
CA ASN A 38 17.23 5.40 10.94
C ASN A 38 18.34 6.33 11.44
N SER A 39 17.97 7.55 11.77
CA SER A 39 18.85 8.62 12.20
C SER A 39 18.26 9.35 13.42
N ALA A 40 18.99 10.34 13.94
CA ALA A 40 18.47 11.16 15.04
C ALA A 40 17.18 11.92 14.66
N GLN A 41 16.94 12.17 13.37
CA GLN A 41 15.75 12.92 12.91
C GLN A 41 14.46 12.10 12.99
N ASN A 42 14.53 10.78 12.84
CA ASN A 42 13.37 9.88 12.92
C ASN A 42 13.44 8.93 14.12
N ALA A 43 14.26 9.22 15.13
CA ALA A 43 14.42 8.36 16.30
C ALA A 43 13.11 8.14 17.08
N GLU A 44 12.18 9.10 17.05
CA GLU A 44 10.85 8.97 17.66
C GLU A 44 9.90 8.09 16.83
N TYR A 45 10.01 8.14 15.50
CA TYR A 45 9.17 7.37 14.56
C TYR A 45 10.06 6.69 13.52
N PRO A 46 10.82 5.65 13.92
CA PRO A 46 11.79 5.02 13.04
C PRO A 46 11.10 4.17 11.97
N TRP A 47 11.83 3.94 10.88
CA TRP A 47 11.50 2.87 9.95
C TRP A 47 11.60 1.53 10.67
N THR A 48 10.55 0.74 10.52
CA THR A 48 10.46 -0.61 11.06
C THR A 48 9.96 -1.55 9.97
N HIS A 49 10.35 -2.82 10.09
CA HIS A 49 9.72 -3.87 9.29
C HIS A 49 8.25 -3.99 9.68
N GLN A 50 7.37 -4.05 8.68
CA GLN A 50 5.93 -4.13 8.88
C GLN A 50 5.32 -5.38 8.24
N GLN A 51 5.89 -5.85 7.12
CA GLN A 51 5.34 -7.00 6.43
C GLN A 51 6.38 -7.69 5.55
N THR A 52 6.34 -9.02 5.52
CA THR A 52 7.02 -9.84 4.50
C THR A 52 5.97 -10.73 3.83
N LEU A 53 5.96 -10.76 2.50
CA LEU A 53 5.08 -11.59 1.69
C LEU A 53 5.87 -12.39 0.66
N MET A 54 5.90 -13.71 0.82
CA MET A 54 6.44 -14.61 -0.20
C MET A 54 5.53 -14.65 -1.43
N SER A 55 6.13 -14.72 -2.62
CA SER A 55 5.41 -15.00 -3.85
C SER A 55 4.81 -16.40 -3.77
N PRO A 56 3.66 -16.67 -4.41
CA PRO A 56 3.08 -18.01 -4.46
C PRO A 56 4.02 -19.07 -5.09
N ARG A 57 4.98 -18.62 -5.90
CA ARG A 57 6.01 -19.48 -6.50
C ARG A 57 7.18 -19.77 -5.55
N GLY A 58 7.27 -19.08 -4.42
CA GLY A 58 8.37 -19.23 -3.45
C GLY A 58 9.71 -18.69 -3.94
N ASP A 59 9.74 -17.95 -5.04
CA ASP A 59 10.97 -17.48 -5.72
C ASP A 59 11.24 -15.98 -5.55
N ALA A 60 10.33 -15.26 -4.89
CA ALA A 60 10.45 -13.85 -4.59
C ALA A 60 9.75 -13.49 -3.28
N ALA A 61 10.15 -12.40 -2.63
CA ALA A 61 9.50 -11.87 -1.45
C ALA A 61 9.39 -10.35 -1.52
N ALA A 62 8.23 -9.82 -1.14
CA ALA A 62 8.04 -8.39 -0.93
C ALA A 62 8.21 -8.08 0.57
N VAL A 63 9.07 -7.12 0.89
CA VAL A 63 9.34 -6.68 2.26
C VAL A 63 8.93 -5.22 2.37
N ARG A 64 8.00 -4.92 3.28
CA ARG A 64 7.52 -3.57 3.52
C ARG A 64 8.09 -3.03 4.83
N PHE A 65 8.74 -1.88 4.73
CA PHE A 65 9.14 -1.07 5.86
C PHE A 65 8.26 0.16 5.92
N CYS A 66 7.85 0.57 7.11
CA CYS A 66 7.16 1.84 7.28
C CYS A 66 7.62 2.54 8.55
N TRP A 67 7.44 3.86 8.55
CA TRP A 67 7.34 4.64 9.77
C TRP A 67 5.98 5.31 9.82
N GLN A 68 5.49 5.58 11.02
CA GLN A 68 4.17 6.18 11.20
C GLN A 68 4.17 7.10 12.42
N MET A 69 3.63 8.30 12.24
CA MET A 69 3.37 9.30 13.27
C MET A 69 1.92 9.78 13.13
N SER A 70 1.02 9.22 13.94
CA SER A 70 -0.41 9.58 13.90
C SER A 70 -0.96 9.54 12.45
N LYS A 71 -1.26 10.69 11.85
CA LYS A 71 -1.77 10.84 10.48
C LYS A 71 -0.69 10.90 9.37
N TYR A 72 0.58 10.91 9.72
CA TYR A 72 1.70 10.93 8.79
C TYR A 72 2.42 9.59 8.80
N GLY A 73 3.02 9.26 7.67
CA GLY A 73 3.83 8.07 7.55
C GLY A 73 4.24 7.86 6.11
N SER A 74 5.17 6.95 5.91
CA SER A 74 5.53 6.47 4.59
C SER A 74 5.91 5.01 4.69
N CYS A 75 5.64 4.29 3.61
CA CYS A 75 6.10 2.93 3.42
C CYS A 75 7.04 2.85 2.22
N GLN A 76 7.99 1.94 2.30
CA GLN A 76 8.83 1.48 1.21
C GLN A 76 8.63 -0.03 1.08
N VAL A 77 8.62 -0.52 -0.16
CA VAL A 77 8.57 -1.95 -0.47
C VAL A 77 9.78 -2.33 -1.30
N ASP A 78 10.50 -3.34 -0.82
CA ASP A 78 11.64 -3.93 -1.50
C ASP A 78 11.31 -5.35 -1.95
N LEU A 79 11.89 -5.75 -3.08
CA LEU A 79 11.74 -7.08 -3.65
C LEU A 79 13.05 -7.86 -3.48
N ALA A 80 12.97 -9.00 -2.80
CA ALA A 80 14.06 -9.95 -2.64
C ALA A 80 13.86 -11.16 -3.55
N ARG A 81 14.95 -11.60 -4.19
CA ARG A 81 15.03 -12.85 -4.95
C ARG A 81 16.40 -13.49 -4.74
N PRO A 82 16.49 -14.82 -4.61
CA PRO A 82 17.78 -15.49 -4.48
C PRO A 82 18.75 -15.15 -5.62
N GLY A 83 20.00 -14.88 -5.26
CA GLY A 83 21.07 -14.60 -6.24
C GLY A 83 20.91 -13.28 -7.00
N GLN A 84 20.02 -12.38 -6.57
CA GLN A 84 19.83 -11.08 -7.21
C GLN A 84 19.95 -9.94 -6.19
N PRO A 85 20.36 -8.74 -6.64
CA PRO A 85 20.29 -7.55 -5.80
C PRO A 85 18.85 -7.32 -5.34
N VAL A 86 18.70 -6.92 -4.07
CA VAL A 86 17.43 -6.42 -3.54
C VAL A 86 17.01 -5.20 -4.35
N LEU A 87 15.75 -5.19 -4.77
CA LEU A 87 15.21 -4.16 -5.64
C LEU A 87 14.19 -3.29 -4.89
N GLU A 88 14.51 -2.02 -4.68
CA GLU A 88 13.53 -1.04 -4.19
C GLU A 88 12.45 -0.78 -5.25
N LEU A 89 11.18 -0.97 -4.89
CA LEU A 89 10.06 -0.72 -5.78
C LEU A 89 9.72 0.77 -5.78
N LYS A 90 9.70 1.37 -6.98
CA LYS A 90 9.35 2.78 -7.15
C LYS A 90 7.90 3.05 -6.75
N ASN A 91 7.67 4.19 -6.10
CA ASN A 91 6.37 4.65 -5.64
C ASN A 91 5.65 3.64 -4.71
N SER A 92 6.40 2.99 -3.83
CA SER A 92 5.93 1.90 -2.96
C SER A 92 5.34 2.35 -1.63
N ASN A 93 4.93 3.61 -1.50
CA ASN A 93 4.14 4.07 -0.36
C ASN A 93 2.70 3.52 -0.46
N VAL A 94 2.55 2.24 -0.13
CA VAL A 94 1.31 1.47 -0.15
C VAL A 94 1.07 0.81 1.20
N THR A 95 -0.19 0.74 1.60
CA THR A 95 -0.62 0.17 2.89
C THR A 95 -1.06 -1.29 2.75
N ARG A 96 -1.35 -1.72 1.52
CA ARG A 96 -1.81 -3.08 1.19
C ARG A 96 -0.92 -3.68 0.11
N LEU A 97 -0.67 -4.98 0.22
CA LEU A 97 0.11 -5.75 -0.74
C LEU A 97 -0.55 -7.13 -0.97
N LEU A 98 -0.52 -7.61 -2.20
CA LEU A 98 -0.83 -8.99 -2.56
C LEU A 98 -0.07 -9.42 -3.81
N TRP A 99 0.21 -10.71 -3.93
CA TRP A 99 0.80 -11.29 -5.13
C TRP A 99 -0.27 -11.76 -6.11
N THR A 100 0.00 -11.66 -7.41
CA THR A 100 -0.76 -12.44 -8.41
C THR A 100 -0.57 -13.93 -8.17
N ALA A 101 -1.59 -14.74 -8.48
CA ALA A 101 -1.54 -16.18 -8.25
C ALA A 101 -0.37 -16.86 -9.00
N ASP A 102 0.01 -16.33 -10.17
CA ASP A 102 1.17 -16.79 -10.94
C ASP A 102 2.52 -16.30 -10.39
N GLY A 103 2.53 -15.48 -9.33
CA GLY A 103 3.72 -14.92 -8.69
C GLY A 103 4.58 -14.04 -9.60
N LYS A 104 4.05 -13.52 -10.71
CA LYS A 104 4.79 -12.66 -11.66
C LYS A 104 4.70 -11.18 -11.33
N TYR A 105 3.68 -10.78 -10.56
CA TYR A 105 3.46 -9.39 -10.22
C TYR A 105 3.07 -9.21 -8.74
N LEU A 106 3.59 -8.14 -8.16
CA LEU A 106 3.15 -7.64 -6.87
C LEU A 106 2.14 -6.52 -7.10
N ILE A 107 1.01 -6.58 -6.42
CA ILE A 107 -0.02 -5.55 -6.40
C ILE A 107 0.07 -4.83 -5.07
N GLY A 108 -0.02 -3.50 -5.09
CA GLY A 108 -0.15 -2.69 -3.89
C GLY A 108 -1.19 -1.60 -4.02
N ALA A 109 -1.74 -1.16 -2.90
CA ALA A 109 -2.61 0.01 -2.86
C ALA A 109 -2.24 0.95 -1.72
N GLY A 110 -2.15 2.23 -2.05
CA GLY A 110 -2.15 3.32 -1.07
C GLY A 110 -3.56 3.80 -0.79
N GLU A 111 -3.69 5.08 -0.46
CA GLU A 111 -4.99 5.70 -0.16
C GLU A 111 -5.99 5.59 -1.32
N ASN A 112 -5.59 5.97 -2.54
CA ASN A 112 -6.50 6.03 -3.70
C ASN A 112 -5.89 5.48 -5.00
N THR A 113 -4.67 4.95 -4.93
CA THR A 113 -3.92 4.49 -6.10
C THR A 113 -3.56 3.03 -5.92
N VAL A 114 -3.87 2.22 -6.94
CA VAL A 114 -3.40 0.85 -7.08
C VAL A 114 -2.16 0.85 -7.97
N ARG A 115 -1.18 0.02 -7.61
CA ARG A 115 0.05 -0.19 -8.36
C ARG A 115 0.26 -1.67 -8.61
N LEU A 116 0.85 -1.97 -9.75
CA LEU A 116 1.27 -3.30 -10.15
C LEU A 116 2.75 -3.22 -10.52
N TRP A 117 3.60 -3.95 -9.83
CA TRP A 117 5.02 -4.08 -10.15
C TRP A 117 5.29 -5.47 -10.72
N ASN A 118 6.08 -5.53 -11.79
CA ASN A 118 6.74 -6.77 -12.17
C ASN A 118 8.00 -6.98 -11.33
N LEU A 119 8.61 -8.15 -11.45
CA LEU A 119 9.79 -8.48 -10.66
C LEU A 119 11.07 -7.75 -11.08
N THR A 120 11.04 -6.94 -12.14
CA THR A 120 12.18 -6.12 -12.59
C THR A 120 11.98 -4.64 -12.30
N GLY A 121 10.97 -4.28 -11.48
CA GLY A 121 10.69 -2.90 -11.04
C GLY A 121 9.87 -2.07 -12.03
N GLY A 122 9.50 -2.64 -13.18
CA GLY A 122 8.53 -2.04 -14.08
C GLY A 122 7.17 -1.94 -13.38
N SER A 123 6.52 -0.78 -13.45
CA SER A 123 5.28 -0.53 -12.72
C SER A 123 4.18 0.05 -13.60
N ARG A 124 2.93 -0.23 -13.22
CA ARG A 124 1.71 0.37 -13.75
C ARG A 124 0.88 0.86 -12.58
N ALA A 125 0.04 1.87 -12.82
CA ALA A 125 -0.85 2.41 -11.79
C ALA A 125 -2.24 2.69 -12.35
N ALA A 126 -3.23 2.60 -11.48
CA ALA A 126 -4.59 3.00 -11.74
C ALA A 126 -5.15 3.77 -10.53
N VAL A 127 -6.02 4.74 -10.80
CA VAL A 127 -6.80 5.44 -9.78
C VAL A 127 -8.26 5.02 -9.97
N PRO A 128 -8.76 4.07 -9.17
CA PRO A 128 -10.15 3.66 -9.20
C PRO A 128 -11.07 4.84 -8.88
N ARG A 129 -12.23 4.91 -9.53
CA ARG A 129 -13.19 6.00 -9.32
C ARG A 129 -14.62 5.45 -9.27
N PRO A 130 -15.48 6.00 -8.39
CA PRO A 130 -16.91 5.72 -8.43
C PRO A 130 -17.52 6.22 -9.73
N PHE A 131 -18.60 5.57 -10.17
CA PHE A 131 -19.47 6.17 -11.16
C PHE A 131 -20.29 7.28 -10.49
N LEU A 132 -20.12 8.52 -10.95
CA LEU A 132 -20.77 9.70 -10.39
C LEU A 132 -21.84 10.25 -11.34
N GLY A 133 -22.91 10.80 -10.77
CA GLY A 133 -23.93 11.52 -11.53
C GLY A 133 -23.48 12.95 -11.84
N GLY A 134 -23.41 13.32 -13.13
CA GLY A 134 -23.15 14.70 -13.55
C GLY A 134 -21.77 15.24 -13.16
N LYS A 135 -21.71 16.45 -12.60
CA LYS A 135 -20.46 17.14 -12.23
C LYS A 135 -20.04 16.94 -10.76
N GLN A 136 -20.52 15.88 -10.11
CA GLN A 136 -20.14 15.60 -8.72
C GLN A 136 -18.63 15.30 -8.60
N GLN A 137 -18.10 15.56 -7.41
CA GLN A 137 -16.72 15.25 -7.05
C GLN A 137 -16.70 14.15 -6.00
N SER A 138 -15.58 13.45 -5.86
CA SER A 138 -15.43 12.44 -4.81
C SER A 138 -14.02 12.36 -4.24
N VAL A 139 -13.93 12.13 -2.93
CA VAL A 139 -12.69 11.66 -2.28
C VAL A 139 -12.88 10.18 -2.00
N SER A 140 -11.92 9.35 -2.40
CA SER A 140 -12.03 7.88 -2.30
C SER A 140 -10.86 7.29 -1.52
N HIS A 141 -11.17 6.32 -0.68
CA HIS A 141 -10.21 5.53 0.08
C HIS A 141 -10.37 4.07 -0.28
N ILE A 142 -9.30 3.45 -0.78
CA ILE A 142 -9.25 2.02 -1.07
C ILE A 142 -9.31 1.30 0.28
N GLY A 143 -10.28 0.39 0.42
CA GLY A 143 -10.51 -0.42 1.61
C GLY A 143 -9.86 -1.79 1.51
N ARG A 144 -9.95 -2.42 0.33
CA ARG A 144 -9.54 -3.82 0.13
C ARG A 144 -9.13 -4.11 -1.30
N LEU A 145 -8.20 -5.06 -1.43
CA LEU A 145 -7.79 -5.68 -2.67
C LEU A 145 -7.98 -7.20 -2.57
N TRP A 146 -8.45 -7.83 -3.64
CA TRP A 146 -8.45 -9.29 -3.74
C TRP A 146 -8.41 -9.72 -5.20
N LEU A 147 -7.99 -10.97 -5.42
CA LEU A 147 -8.03 -11.58 -6.73
C LEU A 147 -9.28 -12.43 -6.88
N ARG A 148 -9.84 -12.44 -8.09
CA ARG A 148 -10.94 -13.31 -8.47
C ARG A 148 -10.76 -13.68 -9.94
N ASP A 149 -10.70 -14.98 -10.23
CA ASP A 149 -10.64 -15.51 -11.60
C ASP A 149 -9.51 -14.88 -12.46
N GLY A 150 -8.38 -14.55 -11.82
CA GLY A 150 -7.22 -13.91 -12.47
C GLY A 150 -7.28 -12.38 -12.55
N ASP A 151 -8.40 -11.76 -12.20
CA ASP A 151 -8.58 -10.31 -12.17
C ASP A 151 -8.36 -9.73 -10.77
N LEU A 152 -8.06 -8.43 -10.73
CA LEU A 152 -7.92 -7.66 -9.51
C LEU A 152 -9.22 -6.91 -9.20
N CYS A 153 -9.79 -7.16 -8.04
CA CYS A 153 -10.91 -6.43 -7.49
C CYS A 153 -10.42 -5.40 -6.45
N VAL A 154 -10.87 -4.16 -6.59
CA VAL A 154 -10.46 -3.03 -5.75
C VAL A 154 -11.68 -2.37 -5.16
N ALA A 155 -11.96 -2.63 -3.87
CA ALA A 155 -13.03 -1.97 -3.15
C ALA A 155 -12.54 -0.65 -2.56
N MET A 156 -13.37 0.38 -2.67
CA MET A 156 -13.16 1.70 -2.12
C MET A 156 -14.45 2.25 -1.51
N ASN A 157 -14.30 3.10 -0.51
CA ASN A 157 -15.36 3.95 -0.01
C ASN A 157 -15.11 5.37 -0.48
N SER A 158 -16.16 6.05 -0.92
CA SER A 158 -16.07 7.38 -1.51
C SER A 158 -17.03 8.33 -0.81
N GLU A 159 -16.54 9.49 -0.39
CA GLU A 159 -17.37 10.63 -0.03
C GLU A 159 -17.67 11.43 -1.30
N VAL A 160 -18.94 11.79 -1.50
CA VAL A 160 -19.41 12.50 -2.69
C VAL A 160 -19.74 13.93 -2.34
N PHE A 161 -19.27 14.85 -3.15
CA PHE A 161 -19.47 16.28 -2.99
C PHE A 161 -20.25 16.84 -4.18
N GLY A 162 -20.94 17.96 -3.93
CA GLY A 162 -21.59 18.71 -4.99
C GLY A 162 -20.58 19.25 -6.02
N PRO A 163 -21.06 19.82 -7.14
CA PRO A 163 -20.18 20.28 -8.22
C PRO A 163 -19.14 21.34 -7.80
N ASN A 164 -19.46 22.13 -6.77
CA ASN A 164 -18.61 23.20 -6.24
C ASN A 164 -17.87 22.78 -4.96
N GLY A 165 -17.82 21.47 -4.65
CA GLY A 165 -17.27 20.97 -3.39
C GLY A 165 -18.21 21.21 -2.21
N GLY A 166 -17.64 21.53 -1.04
CA GLY A 166 -18.38 21.77 0.20
C GLY A 166 -18.46 20.54 1.09
N TYR A 167 -19.56 20.38 1.81
CA TYR A 167 -19.79 19.22 2.66
C TYR A 167 -20.12 17.99 1.83
N ALA A 168 -19.76 16.81 2.37
CA ALA A 168 -20.16 15.55 1.77
C ALA A 168 -21.68 15.47 1.71
N THR A 169 -22.18 15.16 0.52
CA THR A 169 -23.61 15.01 0.19
C THR A 169 -24.07 13.55 0.18
N GLY A 170 -23.12 12.62 0.22
CA GLY A 170 -23.39 11.19 0.28
C GLY A 170 -22.11 10.37 0.38
N GLN A 171 -22.28 9.08 0.63
CA GLN A 171 -21.20 8.10 0.63
C GLN A 171 -21.54 6.94 -0.30
N LEU A 172 -20.54 6.44 -1.01
CA LEU A 172 -20.64 5.33 -1.95
C LEU A 172 -19.63 4.25 -1.57
N MET A 173 -20.01 2.99 -1.78
CA MET A 173 -19.08 1.88 -1.87
C MET A 173 -18.92 1.51 -3.34
N THR A 174 -17.67 1.41 -3.80
CA THR A 174 -17.36 1.06 -5.20
C THR A 174 -16.35 -0.05 -5.26
N THR A 175 -16.56 -1.02 -6.14
CA THR A 175 -15.54 -2.00 -6.50
C THR A 175 -15.24 -1.92 -7.98
N THR A 176 -13.97 -1.71 -8.32
CA THR A 176 -13.48 -1.78 -9.70
C THR A 176 -12.77 -3.12 -9.93
N ARG A 177 -13.22 -3.86 -10.93
CA ARG A 177 -12.57 -5.07 -11.42
C ARG A 177 -11.62 -4.71 -12.56
N TYR A 178 -10.37 -5.14 -12.47
CA TYR A 178 -9.31 -4.84 -13.43
C TYR A 178 -8.76 -6.13 -14.05
N ALA A 179 -8.60 -6.11 -15.37
CA ALA A 179 -7.80 -7.11 -16.08
C ALA A 179 -6.31 -6.91 -15.78
N LEU A 180 -5.66 -7.99 -15.38
CA LEU A 180 -4.21 -8.05 -15.19
C LEU A 180 -3.50 -8.56 -16.47
N PRO A 181 -2.24 -8.16 -16.71
CA PRO A 181 -1.43 -7.25 -15.92
C PRO A 181 -1.54 -5.78 -16.36
N ILE A 182 -2.47 -5.43 -17.24
CA ILE A 182 -2.54 -4.07 -17.83
C ILE A 182 -3.30 -3.05 -16.96
N LEU A 183 -3.95 -3.48 -15.88
CA LEU A 183 -4.82 -2.65 -15.04
C LEU A 183 -5.92 -1.97 -15.87
N LYS A 184 -6.51 -2.69 -16.83
CA LYS A 184 -7.63 -2.19 -17.62
C LYS A 184 -8.94 -2.43 -16.83
N PRO A 185 -9.75 -1.39 -16.56
CA PRO A 185 -11.05 -1.59 -15.93
C PRO A 185 -11.93 -2.49 -16.81
N LEU A 186 -12.55 -3.49 -16.19
CA LEU A 186 -13.53 -4.39 -16.80
C LEU A 186 -14.94 -4.03 -16.35
N GLU A 187 -15.09 -3.76 -15.06
CA GLU A 187 -16.38 -3.47 -14.44
C GLU A 187 -16.20 -2.52 -13.25
N ILE A 188 -17.16 -1.63 -13.06
CA ILE A 188 -17.22 -0.72 -11.91
C ILE A 188 -18.61 -0.88 -11.31
N VAL A 189 -18.68 -1.43 -10.10
CA VAL A 189 -19.92 -1.56 -9.34
C VAL A 189 -19.93 -0.48 -8.27
N THR A 190 -20.83 0.49 -8.39
CA THR A 190 -21.00 1.59 -7.43
C THR A 190 -22.39 1.50 -6.79
N LEU A 191 -22.43 1.46 -5.45
CA LEU A 191 -23.65 1.33 -4.66
C LEU A 191 -23.65 2.39 -3.54
N PRO A 192 -24.83 2.77 -3.00
CA PRO A 192 -24.90 3.55 -1.77
C PRO A 192 -24.13 2.87 -0.65
N ALA A 193 -23.34 3.63 0.11
CA ALA A 193 -22.57 3.06 1.21
C ALA A 193 -23.49 2.41 2.25
N ARG A 194 -23.07 1.25 2.74
CA ARG A 194 -23.71 0.53 3.85
C ARG A 194 -22.62 0.13 4.81
N GLU A 195 -22.86 0.36 6.10
CA GLU A 195 -21.89 0.06 7.14
C GLU A 195 -21.47 -1.42 7.09
N GLY A 196 -20.15 -1.65 7.10
CA GLY A 196 -19.57 -3.00 7.04
C GLY A 196 -19.73 -3.73 5.71
N GLN A 197 -20.22 -3.09 4.65
CA GLN A 197 -20.39 -3.72 3.33
C GLN A 197 -19.43 -3.14 2.29
N GLU A 198 -19.08 -3.97 1.31
CA GLU A 198 -18.31 -3.61 0.13
C GLU A 198 -19.15 -3.92 -1.11
N ALA A 199 -19.01 -3.12 -2.17
CA ALA A 199 -19.60 -3.47 -3.45
C ALA A 199 -19.01 -4.80 -3.96
N PRO A 200 -19.80 -5.68 -4.59
CA PRO A 200 -19.26 -6.93 -5.11
C PRO A 200 -18.31 -6.66 -6.29
N CYS A 201 -17.36 -7.57 -6.54
CA CYS A 201 -16.46 -7.45 -7.69
C CYS A 201 -17.16 -7.63 -9.05
N HIS A 202 -18.31 -8.31 -9.03
CA HIS A 202 -19.18 -8.51 -10.17
C HIS A 202 -20.62 -8.46 -9.69
N MET A 203 -21.50 -7.81 -10.44
CA MET A 203 -22.93 -7.86 -10.13
C MET A 203 -23.44 -9.31 -10.33
N PRO A 204 -24.16 -9.89 -9.35
CA PRO A 204 -24.82 -11.18 -9.57
C PRO A 204 -25.77 -11.09 -10.76
N GLN A 205 -25.73 -12.08 -11.65
CA GLN A 205 -26.79 -12.23 -12.65
C GLN A 205 -28.09 -12.60 -11.92
N THR A 206 -29.14 -11.79 -12.12
CA THR A 206 -30.49 -12.05 -11.62
C THR A 206 -31.17 -13.16 -12.40
#